data_AF-A0AA43D240-F1
#
_entry.id   AF-A0AA43D240-F1
#
_cell.length_a   1.000
_cell.length_b   1.000
_cell.length_c   1.000
_cell.angle_alpha   90.00
_cell.angle_beta   90.00
_cell.angle_gamma   90.00
#
_symmetry.space_group_name_H-M   'P 1'
#
loop_
_entity.id
_entity.type
_entity.pdbx_description
1 polymer ?
#
loop_
_entity_poly.entity_id
_entity_poly.type
_entity_poly.pdbx_seq_one_letter_code
_entity_poly.pdbx_strand_id
1 'polypeptide(L)'
;MPDAMMMTVTRVLAGTLIAVVLAACGTHGKPRQFNLAGYSAAYKNGHADGCKSVSGSMHRDSQRYKSDADYMMGWNDGHSVCK
;
A
#
# COMPACT_ATOMS: atom_id res chain seq x y z
N MET A 1 -35.64 33.36 30.00
CA MET A 1 -34.95 32.04 29.94
C MET A 1 -34.60 31.62 28.49
N PRO A 2 -33.87 32.41 27.66
CA PRO A 2 -33.32 31.91 26.38
C PRO A 2 -31.77 31.75 26.35
N ASP A 3 -31.02 32.31 27.30
CA ASP A 3 -29.56 32.46 27.18
C ASP A 3 -28.73 31.18 27.50
N ALA A 4 -29.33 30.18 28.14
CA ALA A 4 -28.62 28.97 28.57
C ALA A 4 -28.51 27.89 27.48
N MET A 5 -29.36 27.93 26.46
CA MET A 5 -29.46 26.86 25.45
C MET A 5 -28.42 27.05 24.31
N MET A 6 -28.00 28.29 24.07
CA MET A 6 -27.10 28.63 22.96
C MET A 6 -25.62 28.33 23.28
N MET A 7 -25.23 28.31 24.56
CA MET A 7 -23.86 27.94 24.98
C MET A 7 -23.59 26.43 24.98
N THR A 8 -24.62 25.59 25.15
CA THR A 8 -24.47 24.12 25.16
C THR A 8 -24.29 23.57 23.75
N VAL A 9 -25.02 24.11 22.77
CA VAL A 9 -24.93 23.70 21.35
C VAL A 9 -23.52 23.98 20.79
N THR A 10 -22.91 25.11 21.15
CA THR A 10 -21.55 25.48 20.70
C THR A 10 -20.47 24.52 21.23
N ARG A 11 -20.62 24.00 22.45
CA ARG A 11 -19.67 23.05 23.04
C ARG A 11 -19.79 21.64 22.46
N VAL A 12 -21.01 21.21 22.13
CA VAL A 12 -21.25 19.92 21.49
C VAL A 12 -20.72 19.92 20.05
N LEU A 13 -20.91 21.01 19.31
CA LEU A 13 -20.39 21.16 17.95
C LEU A 13 -18.86 21.20 17.89
N ALA A 14 -18.19 21.82 18.88
CA ALA A 14 -16.73 21.90 18.91
C ALA A 14 -16.05 20.58 19.30
N GLY A 15 -16.72 19.72 20.09
CA GLY A 15 -16.14 18.47 20.61
C GLY A 15 -16.11 17.31 19.61
N THR A 16 -16.99 17.29 18.62
CA THR A 16 -17.14 16.15 17.68
C THR A 16 -16.32 16.26 16.38
N LEU A 17 -15.59 17.35 16.16
CA LEU A 17 -14.93 17.63 14.88
C LEU A 17 -13.46 17.18 14.77
N ILE A 18 -12.82 16.68 15.85
CA ILE A 18 -11.35 16.44 15.89
C ILE A 18 -10.98 14.95 16.02
N ALA A 19 -11.70 14.03 15.36
CA ALA A 19 -11.37 12.60 15.45
C ALA A 19 -11.30 11.82 14.11
N VAL A 20 -11.38 12.48 12.95
CA VAL A 20 -11.52 11.77 11.66
C VAL A 20 -10.36 11.98 10.67
N VAL A 21 -9.28 12.68 11.05
CA VAL A 21 -8.20 13.03 10.10
C VAL A 21 -6.93 12.19 10.29
N LEU A 22 -7.02 10.85 10.18
CA LEU A 22 -5.84 9.97 10.30
C LEU A 22 -5.80 8.78 9.32
N ALA A 23 -6.59 8.76 8.23
CA ALA A 23 -6.66 7.58 7.36
C ALA A 23 -6.48 7.86 5.86
N ALA A 24 -5.65 8.84 5.45
CA ALA A 24 -5.44 9.09 4.03
C ALA A 24 -4.01 9.57 3.71
N CYS A 25 -3.06 8.64 3.64
CA CYS A 25 -1.98 8.72 2.65
C CYS A 25 -1.32 7.35 2.44
N GLY A 26 -2.10 6.40 1.92
CA GLY A 26 -1.56 5.34 1.09
C GLY A 26 -2.21 5.52 -0.27
N THR A 27 -1.54 6.20 -1.20
CA THR A 27 -1.95 6.21 -2.61
C THR A 27 -1.83 4.77 -3.11
N HIS A 28 -2.88 3.98 -2.91
CA HIS A 28 -3.00 2.65 -3.49
C HIS A 28 -3.19 2.88 -4.99
N GLY A 29 -2.08 3.00 -5.72
CA GLY A 29 -2.09 2.97 -7.18
C GLY A 29 -2.92 1.77 -7.61
N LYS A 30 -3.80 1.96 -8.60
CA LYS A 30 -4.69 0.89 -9.08
C LYS A 30 -3.86 -0.41 -9.22
N PRO A 31 -4.26 -1.51 -8.56
CA PRO A 31 -3.52 -2.75 -8.68
C PRO A 31 -3.48 -3.12 -10.16
N ARG A 32 -2.29 -3.13 -10.77
CA ARG A 32 -2.12 -3.67 -12.11
C ARG A 32 -2.42 -5.16 -12.01
N GLN A 33 -3.45 -5.59 -12.73
CA GLN A 33 -3.88 -6.98 -12.76
C GLN A 33 -3.02 -7.70 -13.80
N PHE A 34 -2.12 -8.55 -13.34
CA PHE A 34 -1.28 -9.39 -14.19
C PHE A 34 -1.77 -10.83 -14.10
N ASN A 35 -1.97 -11.48 -15.25
CA ASN A 35 -2.29 -12.90 -15.24
C ASN A 35 -1.00 -13.70 -15.00
N LEU A 36 -0.75 -14.04 -13.74
CA LEU A 36 0.37 -14.88 -13.34
C LEU A 36 -0.02 -16.36 -13.23
N ALA A 37 -1.13 -16.78 -13.83
CA ALA A 37 -1.49 -18.19 -13.91
C ALA A 37 -0.39 -18.98 -14.65
N GLY A 38 -0.09 -20.19 -14.20
CA GLY A 38 0.98 -21.02 -14.75
C GLY A 38 2.39 -20.70 -14.25
N TYR A 39 2.63 -19.51 -13.67
CA TYR A 39 3.92 -19.20 -13.05
C TYR A 39 4.06 -19.83 -11.65
N SER A 40 5.30 -20.14 -11.29
CA SER A 40 5.65 -20.72 -9.98
C SER A 40 5.35 -19.74 -8.84
N ALA A 41 5.24 -20.26 -7.61
CA ALA A 41 5.08 -19.43 -6.43
C ALA A 41 6.30 -18.53 -6.18
N ALA A 42 7.49 -18.97 -6.56
CA ALA A 42 8.71 -18.18 -6.46
C ALA A 42 8.66 -16.96 -7.38
N TYR A 43 8.27 -17.17 -8.64
CA TYR A 43 8.06 -16.09 -9.61
C TYR A 43 7.04 -15.05 -9.11
N LYS A 44 5.88 -15.50 -8.64
CA LYS A 44 4.81 -14.60 -8.14
C LYS A 44 5.28 -13.75 -6.96
N ASN A 45 6.02 -14.34 -6.04
CA ASN A 45 6.60 -13.62 -4.90
C ASN A 45 7.64 -12.61 -5.36
N GLY A 46 8.55 -13.01 -6.26
CA GLY A 46 9.52 -12.11 -6.87
C GLY A 46 8.83 -10.92 -7.54
N HIS A 47 7.82 -11.19 -8.37
CA HIS A 47 7.06 -10.17 -9.10
C HIS A 47 6.38 -9.16 -8.16
N ALA A 48 5.76 -9.63 -7.08
CA ALA A 48 5.16 -8.73 -6.08
C ALA A 48 6.21 -7.84 -5.40
N ASP A 49 7.35 -8.41 -5.03
CA ASP A 49 8.46 -7.70 -4.38
C ASP A 49 9.13 -6.68 -5.33
N GLY A 50 9.30 -7.05 -6.60
CA GLY A 50 9.77 -6.15 -7.67
C GLY A 50 8.85 -4.95 -7.83
N CYS A 51 7.53 -5.15 -7.88
CA CYS A 51 6.58 -4.04 -7.94
C CYS A 51 6.62 -3.12 -6.72
N LYS A 52 6.73 -3.68 -5.50
CA LYS A 52 6.89 -2.87 -4.28
C LYS A 52 8.17 -2.04 -4.33
N SER A 53 9.23 -2.57 -4.93
CA SER A 53 10.54 -1.91 -5.03
C SER A 53 10.53 -0.59 -5.81
N VAL A 54 9.51 -0.36 -6.66
CA VAL A 54 9.34 0.89 -7.40
C VAL A 54 9.02 2.07 -6.48
N SER A 55 8.40 1.80 -5.32
CA SER A 55 7.96 2.83 -4.36
C SER A 55 9.09 3.46 -3.52
N GLY A 56 10.35 3.15 -3.86
CA GLY A 56 11.56 3.80 -3.35
C GLY A 56 12.41 2.90 -2.46
N SER A 57 11.80 2.05 -1.64
CA SER A 57 12.55 1.04 -0.87
C SER A 57 12.72 -0.23 -1.69
N MET A 58 13.94 -0.76 -1.81
CA MET A 58 14.15 -2.05 -2.47
C MET A 58 13.57 -3.18 -1.60
N HIS A 59 12.47 -3.77 -2.07
CA HIS A 59 11.86 -4.97 -1.52
C HIS A 59 12.39 -6.17 -2.28
N ARG A 60 13.45 -6.80 -1.78
CA ARG A 60 14.08 -7.97 -2.42
C ARG A 60 14.69 -8.89 -1.38
N ASP A 61 14.26 -10.14 -1.36
CA ASP A 61 14.96 -11.20 -0.62
C ASP A 61 16.30 -11.49 -1.31
N SER A 62 17.38 -11.06 -0.67
CA SER A 62 18.72 -11.13 -1.25
C SER A 62 19.26 -12.56 -1.36
N GLN A 63 18.78 -13.50 -0.52
CA GLN A 63 19.19 -14.88 -0.62
C GLN A 63 18.49 -15.54 -1.80
N ARG A 64 17.16 -15.40 -1.87
CA ARG A 64 16.36 -15.96 -2.96
C ARG A 64 16.72 -15.36 -4.30
N TYR A 65 17.01 -14.06 -4.37
CA TYR A 65 17.45 -13.43 -5.62
C TYR A 65 18.75 -14.04 -6.18
N LYS A 66 19.59 -14.65 -5.33
CA LYS A 66 20.84 -15.31 -5.75
C LYS A 66 20.64 -16.80 -6.07
N SER A 67 19.76 -17.48 -5.34
CA SER A 67 19.66 -18.95 -5.38
C SER A 67 18.40 -19.50 -6.04
N ASP A 68 17.39 -18.66 -6.30
CA ASP A 68 16.09 -19.04 -6.87
C ASP A 68 15.86 -18.24 -8.16
N ALA A 69 16.11 -18.89 -9.30
CA ALA A 69 16.03 -18.27 -10.61
C ALA A 69 14.61 -17.74 -10.92
N ASP A 70 13.57 -18.45 -10.47
CA ASP A 70 12.18 -18.02 -10.65
C ASP A 70 11.89 -16.76 -9.86
N TYR A 71 12.35 -16.68 -8.60
CA TYR A 71 12.23 -15.47 -7.80
C TYR A 71 12.98 -14.29 -8.44
N MET A 72 14.21 -14.51 -8.90
CA MET A 72 15.02 -13.49 -9.57
C MET A 72 14.32 -12.96 -10.83
N MET A 73 13.84 -13.86 -11.70
CA MET A 73 13.10 -13.50 -12.92
C MET A 73 11.83 -12.72 -12.59
N GLY A 74 11.04 -13.23 -11.64
CA GLY A 74 9.83 -12.55 -11.18
C GLY A 74 10.14 -11.15 -10.65
N TRP A 75 11.18 -10.99 -9.82
CA TRP A 75 11.57 -9.69 -9.27
C TRP A 75 11.95 -8.68 -10.35
N ASN A 76 12.75 -9.09 -11.33
CA ASN A 76 13.15 -8.23 -12.45
C ASN A 76 11.94 -7.83 -13.31
N ASP A 77 11.07 -8.79 -13.64
CA ASP A 77 9.86 -8.53 -14.42
C ASP A 77 8.93 -7.55 -13.68
N GLY A 78 8.60 -7.86 -12.42
CA GLY A 78 7.77 -7.03 -11.56
C GLY A 78 8.30 -5.59 -11.40
N HIS A 79 9.59 -5.43 -11.16
CA HIS A 79 10.22 -4.10 -11.08
C HIS A 79 10.13 -3.34 -12.40
N SER A 80 10.32 -4.02 -13.54
CA SER A 80 10.24 -3.42 -14.87
C SER A 80 8.82 -2.97 -15.22
N VAL A 81 7.81 -3.83 -15.04
CA VAL A 81 6.42 -3.53 -15.43
C VAL A 81 5.73 -2.53 -14.51
N CYS A 82 6.18 -2.42 -13.26
CA CYS A 82 5.61 -1.52 -12.27
C CYS A 82 6.28 -0.15 -12.19
N LYS A 83 7.48 0.02 -12.78
CA LYS A 83 8.11 1.32 -12.99
C LYS A 83 7.26 2.21 -13.91
#